data_AF-A0A2E6KKP0-F1
#
_entry.id   AF-A0A2E6KKP0-F1
#
_cell.length_a   1.000
_cell.length_b   1.000
_cell.length_c   1.000
_cell.angle_alpha   90.00
_cell.angle_beta   90.00
_cell.angle_gamma   90.00
#
_symmetry.space_group_name_H-M   'P 1'
#
loop_
_entity.id
_entity.type
_entity.pdbx_description
1 polymer ?
#
loop_
_entity_poly.entity_id
_entity_poly.type
_entity_poly.pdbx_seq_one_letter_code
_entity_poly.pdbx_strand_id
1 'polypeptide(L)'
;MSNLIPGAISAYQSAGKLSGDSTGKVDLGEKKPNALNTFADLIQDGVETVVTTQKASESATADYMAGKADINDVVMAVRNAEITLYTVTAIRDRVVNSLQEVLRMPI
;
A
#
# COMPACT_ATOMS: atom_id res chain seq x y z
N MET A 1 -5.01 -32.46 -26.35
CA MET A 1 -4.27 -32.14 -25.11
C MET A 1 -2.99 -31.39 -25.44
N SER A 2 -3.08 -30.16 -25.98
CA SER A 2 -1.89 -29.33 -26.25
C SER A 2 -2.31 -27.86 -26.33
N ASN A 3 -2.00 -27.05 -25.32
CA ASN A 3 -1.59 -25.65 -25.50
C ASN A 3 -1.24 -24.99 -24.15
N LEU A 4 -0.03 -25.26 -23.67
CA LEU A 4 0.73 -24.31 -22.87
C LEU A 4 1.94 -23.91 -23.72
N ILE A 5 2.43 -22.68 -23.58
CA ILE A 5 3.67 -22.11 -24.17
C ILE A 5 3.54 -21.31 -25.49
N PRO A 6 2.63 -20.31 -25.57
CA PRO A 6 2.95 -19.12 -26.40
C PRO A 6 3.27 -17.83 -25.62
N GLY A 7 2.92 -17.75 -24.33
CA GLY A 7 3.04 -16.51 -23.54
C GLY A 7 4.40 -16.22 -22.90
N ALA A 8 5.28 -17.22 -22.79
CA ALA A 8 6.57 -17.06 -22.09
C ALA A 8 7.68 -16.47 -22.98
N ILE A 9 7.62 -16.74 -24.30
CA ILE A 9 8.62 -16.25 -25.26
C ILE A 9 8.47 -14.74 -25.48
N SER A 10 7.25 -14.22 -25.43
CA SER A 10 6.99 -12.77 -25.57
C SER A 10 7.45 -11.98 -24.33
N ALA A 11 7.33 -12.54 -23.13
CA ALA A 11 7.81 -11.92 -21.90
C ALA A 11 9.34 -11.83 -21.83
N TYR A 12 10.05 -12.82 -22.37
CA TYR A 12 11.52 -12.78 -22.43
C TYR A 12 12.03 -11.77 -23.46
N GLN A 13 11.33 -11.62 -24.59
CA GLN A 13 11.70 -10.63 -25.60
C GLN A 13 11.38 -9.19 -25.15
N SER A 14 10.35 -8.95 -24.34
CA SER A 14 10.08 -7.61 -23.79
C SER A 14 11.08 -7.22 -22.70
N ALA A 15 11.52 -8.15 -21.86
CA ALA A 15 12.59 -7.90 -20.87
C ALA A 15 13.94 -7.57 -21.54
N GLY A 16 14.27 -8.25 -22.65
CA GLY A 16 15.47 -7.93 -23.43
C GLY A 16 15.43 -6.53 -24.08
N LYS A 17 14.25 -6.05 -24.46
CA LYS A 17 14.06 -4.70 -25.04
C LYS A 17 14.03 -3.58 -23.99
N LEU A 18 13.65 -3.86 -22.74
CA LEU A 18 13.82 -2.90 -21.64
C LEU A 18 15.28 -2.72 -21.22
N SER A 19 16.11 -3.76 -21.38
CA SER A 19 17.54 -3.69 -21.04
C SER A 19 18.37 -2.91 -22.07
N GLY A 20 17.92 -2.87 -23.33
CA GLY A 20 18.66 -2.27 -24.45
C GLY A 20 18.47 -0.77 -24.68
N ASP A 21 17.55 -0.09 -23.98
CA ASP A 21 17.22 1.33 -24.23
C ASP A 21 17.60 2.27 -23.06
N SER A 22 18.53 1.84 -22.21
CA SER A 22 19.09 2.68 -21.14
C SER A 22 20.24 3.56 -21.65
N THR A 23 20.05 4.26 -22.77
CA THR A 23 21.01 5.25 -23.29
C THR A 23 20.41 6.64 -23.21
N GLY A 24 20.15 7.12 -21.99
CA GLY A 24 19.52 8.42 -21.79
C GLY A 24 19.55 8.87 -20.33
N LYS A 25 20.74 9.21 -19.83
CA LYS A 25 20.98 9.96 -18.59
C LYS A 25 20.24 9.44 -17.35
N VAL A 26 20.75 8.35 -16.79
CA VAL A 26 20.60 8.10 -15.35
C VAL A 26 21.40 9.17 -14.61
N ASP A 27 20.69 10.16 -14.08
CA ASP A 27 21.18 11.09 -13.08
C ASP A 27 21.57 10.25 -11.85
N LEU A 28 22.88 10.11 -11.59
CA LEU A 28 23.42 9.43 -10.40
C LEU A 28 23.25 10.28 -9.13
N GLY A 29 22.07 10.86 -8.96
CA GLY A 29 21.58 11.30 -7.66
C GLY A 29 21.27 10.08 -6.81
N GLU A 30 22.33 9.46 -6.27
CA GLU A 30 22.30 8.36 -5.31
C GLU A 30 21.63 8.83 -4.00
N LYS A 31 20.31 9.01 -4.04
CA LYS A 31 19.50 9.19 -2.85
C LYS A 31 19.37 7.81 -2.25
N LYS A 32 20.30 7.47 -1.34
CA LYS A 32 20.10 6.37 -0.38
C LYS A 32 18.63 6.47 0.08
N PRO A 33 17.84 5.39 0.05
CA PRO A 33 16.49 5.46 0.57
C PRO A 33 16.62 5.88 2.03
N ASN A 34 16.32 7.14 2.31
CA ASN A 34 16.22 7.62 3.68
C ASN A 34 15.09 6.79 4.25
N ALA A 35 15.40 5.88 5.18
CA ALA A 35 14.39 5.03 5.82
C ALA A 35 13.22 5.84 6.38
N LEU A 36 13.48 7.11 6.73
CA LEU A 36 12.48 8.11 7.12
C LEU A 36 11.50 8.50 6.00
N ASN A 37 11.97 8.65 4.75
CA ASN A 37 11.10 8.97 3.61
C ASN A 37 10.26 7.75 3.22
N THR A 38 10.86 6.58 3.11
CA THR A 38 10.12 5.33 2.81
C THR A 38 9.05 5.04 3.85
N PHE A 39 9.29 5.40 5.12
CA PHE A 39 8.28 5.29 6.16
C PHE A 39 7.16 6.34 6.04
N ALA A 40 7.52 7.60 5.78
CA ALA A 40 6.54 8.66 5.57
C ALA A 40 5.59 8.31 4.40
N ASP A 41 6.13 7.73 3.34
CA ASP A 41 5.35 7.21 2.21
C ASP A 41 4.39 6.08 2.65
N LEU A 42 4.87 5.11 3.44
CA LEU A 42 4.02 4.04 3.97
C LEU A 42 2.91 4.52 4.92
N ILE A 43 3.18 5.54 5.76
CA ILE A 43 2.12 6.17 6.56
C ILE A 43 1.11 6.84 5.65
N GLN A 44 1.59 7.60 4.66
CA GLN A 44 0.72 8.34 3.75
C GLN A 44 -0.23 7.41 3.01
N ASP A 45 0.31 6.32 2.45
CA ASP A 45 -0.47 5.26 1.81
C ASP A 45 -1.45 4.59 2.79
N GLY A 46 -1.01 4.34 4.03
CA GLY A 46 -1.83 3.79 5.09
C GLY A 46 -3.03 4.69 5.43
N VAL A 47 -2.80 5.99 5.58
CA VAL A 47 -3.86 6.97 5.86
C VAL A 47 -4.84 7.07 4.69
N GLU A 48 -4.35 7.08 3.45
CA GLU A 48 -5.22 7.06 2.27
C GLU A 48 -6.07 5.79 2.20
N THR A 49 -5.48 4.65 2.57
CA THR A 49 -6.20 3.37 2.67
C THR A 49 -7.29 3.44 3.74
N VAL A 50 -7.03 4.01 4.92
CA VAL A 50 -8.04 4.22 5.98
C VAL A 50 -9.19 5.10 5.49
N VAL A 51 -8.89 6.20 4.80
CA VAL A 51 -9.94 7.08 4.25
C VAL A 51 -10.80 6.33 3.23
N THR A 52 -10.16 5.49 2.40
CA THR A 52 -10.86 4.69 1.38
C THR A 52 -11.77 3.64 2.02
N THR A 53 -11.28 2.91 3.02
CA THR A 53 -12.10 1.89 3.73
C THR A 53 -13.20 2.51 4.57
N GLN A 54 -12.96 3.68 5.17
CA GLN A 54 -13.99 4.48 5.85
C GLN A 54 -15.12 4.87 4.89
N LYS A 55 -14.79 5.42 3.71
CA LYS A 55 -15.79 5.76 2.68
C LYS A 55 -16.56 4.54 2.18
N ALA A 56 -15.90 3.39 2.05
CA ALA A 56 -16.56 2.15 1.68
C ALA A 56 -17.60 1.72 2.75
N SER A 57 -17.26 1.87 4.03
CA SER A 57 -18.20 1.64 5.15
C SER A 57 -19.40 2.60 5.13
N GLU A 58 -19.17 3.88 4.80
CA GLU A 58 -20.24 4.87 4.65
C GLU A 58 -21.15 4.54 3.46
N SER A 59 -20.58 4.13 2.33
CA SER A 59 -21.35 3.70 1.15
C SER A 59 -22.21 2.48 1.46
N ALA A 60 -21.63 1.45 2.12
CA ALA A 60 -22.36 0.25 2.51
C ALA A 60 -23.54 0.59 3.45
N THR A 61 -23.33 1.54 4.38
CA THR A 61 -24.38 2.03 5.28
C THR A 61 -25.48 2.76 4.50
N ALA A 62 -25.12 3.60 3.54
CA ALA A 62 -26.07 4.30 2.70
C ALA A 62 -26.89 3.33 1.83
N ASP A 63 -26.25 2.30 1.27
CA ASP A 63 -26.91 1.27 0.48
C ASP A 63 -27.85 0.41 1.34
N TYR A 64 -27.48 0.11 2.59
CA TYR A 64 -28.36 -0.57 3.54
C TYR A 64 -29.61 0.26 3.86
N MET A 65 -29.45 1.56 4.14
CA MET A 65 -30.58 2.47 4.37
C MET A 65 -31.49 2.60 3.13
N ALA A 66 -30.91 2.49 1.93
CA ALA A 66 -31.65 2.46 0.67
C ALA A 66 -32.28 1.10 0.34
N GLY A 67 -32.09 0.08 1.18
CA GLY A 67 -32.59 -1.29 0.97
C GLY A 67 -31.85 -2.07 -0.12
N LYS A 68 -30.65 -1.63 -0.51
CA LYS A 68 -29.82 -2.21 -1.58
C LYS A 68 -28.70 -3.11 -1.08
N ALA A 69 -28.40 -3.08 0.22
CA ALA A 69 -27.39 -3.92 0.86
C ALA A 69 -27.94 -4.55 2.14
N ASP A 70 -27.31 -5.65 2.59
CA ASP A 70 -27.66 -6.33 3.84
C ASP A 70 -26.92 -5.70 5.03
N ILE A 71 -27.45 -5.85 6.25
CA ILE A 71 -26.74 -5.44 7.47
C ILE A 71 -25.40 -6.16 7.62
N ASN A 72 -25.29 -7.37 7.08
CA ASN A 72 -24.02 -8.12 7.05
C ASN A 72 -22.93 -7.40 6.24
N ASP A 73 -23.30 -6.75 5.14
CA ASP A 73 -22.36 -5.98 4.30
C ASP A 73 -21.84 -4.75 5.04
N VAL A 74 -22.73 -4.07 5.79
CA VAL A 74 -22.36 -2.94 6.65
C VAL A 74 -21.37 -3.39 7.73
N VAL A 75 -21.69 -4.49 8.44
CA VAL A 75 -20.80 -5.01 9.48
C VAL A 75 -19.45 -5.40 8.88
N MET A 76 -19.42 -6.08 7.74
CA MET A 76 -18.17 -6.44 7.07
C MET A 76 -17.35 -5.21 6.68
N ALA A 77 -17.99 -4.18 6.12
CA ALA A 77 -17.32 -2.95 5.73
C ALA A 77 -16.73 -2.21 6.93
N VAL A 78 -17.48 -2.13 8.05
CA VAL A 78 -17.00 -1.55 9.31
C VAL A 78 -15.81 -2.36 9.85
N ARG A 79 -15.89 -3.70 9.86
CA ARG A 79 -14.78 -4.55 10.32
C ARG A 79 -13.52 -4.37 9.50
N ASN A 80 -13.65 -4.25 8.18
CA ASN A 80 -12.50 -3.97 7.32
C ASN A 80 -11.88 -2.61 7.64
N ALA A 81 -12.70 -1.56 7.83
CA ALA A 81 -12.21 -0.25 8.24
C ALA A 81 -11.49 -0.28 9.60
N GLU A 82 -12.04 -1.01 10.58
CA GLU A 82 -11.42 -1.20 11.90
C GLU A 82 -10.04 -1.88 11.79
N ILE A 83 -9.93 -2.98 11.04
CA ILE A 83 -8.65 -3.70 10.86
C ILE A 83 -7.59 -2.83 10.19
N THR A 84 -7.98 -2.07 9.16
CA THR A 84 -7.07 -1.13 8.49
C THR A 84 -6.59 -0.05 9.47
N LEU A 85 -7.50 0.53 10.26
CA LEU A 85 -7.15 1.54 11.26
C LEU A 85 -6.18 1.01 12.32
N TYR A 86 -6.41 -0.20 12.83
CA TYR A 86 -5.50 -0.84 13.78
C TYR A 86 -4.10 -1.03 13.19
N THR A 87 -4.02 -1.44 11.92
CA THR A 87 -2.74 -1.63 11.22
C THR A 87 -1.97 -0.33 11.11
N VAL A 88 -2.61 0.75 10.67
CA VAL A 88 -1.98 2.07 10.52
C VAL A 88 -1.54 2.63 11.87
N THR A 89 -2.36 2.44 12.91
CA THR A 89 -2.02 2.89 14.27
C THR A 89 -0.83 2.12 14.83
N ALA A 90 -0.76 0.80 14.61
CA ALA A 90 0.39 -0.01 15.03
C ALA A 90 1.69 0.44 14.34
N ILE A 91 1.62 0.82 13.07
CA ILE A 91 2.75 1.37 12.31
C ILE A 91 3.18 2.74 12.89
N ARG A 92 2.22 3.62 13.21
CA ARG A 92 2.47 4.91 13.87
C ARG A 92 3.17 4.72 15.21
N ASP A 93 2.67 3.82 16.05
CA ASP A 93 3.22 3.54 17.38
C ASP A 93 4.63 2.94 17.28
N ARG A 94 4.87 2.06 16.30
CA ARG A 94 6.20 1.48 16.06
C ARG A 94 7.24 2.56 15.78
N VAL A 95 6.90 3.60 15.01
CA VAL A 95 7.87 4.66 14.69
C VAL A 95 8.05 5.67 15.79
N VAL A 96 7.00 6.01 16.53
CA VAL A 96 7.18 6.79 17.76
C VAL A 96 8.20 6.10 18.67
N ASN A 97 8.10 4.77 18.83
CA ASN A 97 9.05 4.00 19.62
C ASN A 97 10.47 3.99 19.02
N SER A 98 10.62 3.80 17.71
CA SER A 98 11.94 3.82 17.06
C SER A 98 12.63 5.18 17.14
N LEU A 99 11.87 6.29 17.04
CA LEU A 99 12.42 7.64 17.24
C LEU A 99 12.87 7.85 18.69
N GLN A 100 12.09 7.37 19.65
CA GLN A 100 12.48 7.41 21.06
C GLN A 100 13.74 6.57 21.33
N GLU A 101 13.90 5.42 20.68
CA GLU A 101 15.09 4.57 20.80
C GLU A 101 16.35 5.26 20.26
N VAL A 102 16.27 5.89 19.09
CA VAL A 102 17.38 6.68 18.51
C VAL A 102 17.76 7.85 19.41
N LEU A 103 16.78 8.55 20.00
CA LEU A 103 17.04 9.65 20.93
C LEU A 103 17.60 9.19 22.29
N ARG A 104 17.40 7.92 22.67
CA ARG A 104 17.88 7.31 23.92
C ARG A 104 19.27 6.69 23.82
N MET A 105 19.94 6.83 22.68
CA MET A 105 21.38 6.61 22.59
C MET A 105 22.09 7.95 22.87
N PRO A 106 22.42 8.28 24.13
CA PRO A 106 23.35 9.35 24.41
C PRO A 106 24.71 8.95 23.83
N ILE A 107 25.30 9.87 23.07
CA ILE A 107 26.75 9.88 22.86
C ILE A 107 27.50 9.93 24.20
#